data_AF-A0A7S0Q351-F1
#
_entry.id   AF-A0A7S0Q351-F1
#
_cell.length_a   1.000
_cell.length_b   1.000
_cell.length_c   1.000
_cell.angle_alpha   90.00
_cell.angle_beta   90.00
_cell.angle_gamma   90.00
#
_symmetry.space_group_name_H-M   'P 1'
#
loop_
_entity.id
_entity.type
_entity.pdbx_description
1 polymer ?
#
loop_
_entity_poly.entity_id
_entity_poly.type
_entity_poly.pdbx_seq_one_letter_code
_entity_poly.pdbx_strand_id
1 'polypeptide(L)'
;SRARYGEAQLRRCLPDAAARVTSLVGDIAQLSAEPGTEPDPPAAEHLHLRFHLVCCVGVLHHIAAPQAALLALVRGCLLPGGLLQLATYSKISVETWQPAARLLLHRLLPDVVDFAGALLRQPSAAELRGVRAELFAMASHAGRAADADAASAGLLLRFEEFFCAGGCRDLLFHPHETAFTLLELRDMLAAAQLQPVGVFFSSLEKDRLARRAYRDAGGTDAAQADLARWHQVELRERETFG
;
A
#
# COMPACT_ATOMS: atom_id res chain seq x y z
N SER A 1 11.68 -2.18 18.80
CA SER A 1 11.88 -1.79 17.38
C SER A 1 10.63 -2.16 16.59
N ARG A 2 10.35 -1.47 15.47
CA ARG A 2 9.24 -1.82 14.56
C ARG A 2 9.30 -3.30 14.13
N ALA A 3 10.51 -3.82 13.88
CA ALA A 3 10.74 -5.22 13.55
C ALA A 3 10.24 -6.21 14.62
N ARG A 4 10.56 -5.99 15.90
CA ARG A 4 10.07 -6.87 17.01
C ARG A 4 8.55 -6.81 17.17
N TYR A 5 7.95 -5.65 16.90
CA TYR A 5 6.50 -5.49 16.97
C TYR A 5 5.81 -6.22 15.82
N GLY A 6 6.31 -6.08 14.59
CA GLY A 6 5.82 -6.83 13.43
C GLY A 6 6.00 -8.35 13.60
N GLU A 7 7.14 -8.80 14.13
CA GLU A 7 7.38 -10.22 14.41
C GLU A 7 6.40 -10.77 15.46
N ALA A 8 6.16 -10.04 16.56
CA ALA A 8 5.20 -10.43 17.59
C ALA A 8 3.76 -10.54 17.03
N GLN A 9 3.42 -9.67 16.08
CA GLN A 9 2.13 -9.69 15.42
C GLN A 9 1.99 -10.86 14.43
N LEU A 10 3.01 -11.17 13.63
CA LEU A 10 3.01 -12.35 12.77
C LEU A 10 2.95 -13.66 13.58
N ARG A 11 3.68 -13.74 14.69
CA ARG A 11 3.65 -14.90 15.61
C ARG A 11 2.28 -15.15 16.23
N ARG A 12 1.42 -14.13 16.35
CA ARG A 12 0.04 -14.32 16.83
C ARG A 12 -0.84 -15.05 15.83
N CYS A 13 -0.49 -14.99 14.55
CA CYS A 13 -1.28 -15.57 13.47
C CYS A 13 -0.67 -16.88 12.95
N LEU A 14 0.64 -17.07 13.08
CA LEU A 14 1.33 -18.28 12.61
C LEU A 14 1.14 -19.44 13.60
N PRO A 15 0.78 -20.65 13.14
CA PRO A 15 0.78 -21.84 14.00
C PRO A 15 2.21 -22.15 14.47
N ASP A 16 2.36 -22.69 15.69
CA ASP A 16 3.63 -22.98 16.40
C ASP A 16 4.59 -23.96 15.68
N ALA A 17 4.29 -24.40 14.45
CA ALA A 17 4.93 -25.51 13.75
C ALA A 17 5.89 -25.12 12.60
N ALA A 18 6.51 -23.93 12.63
CA ALA A 18 7.46 -23.55 11.58
C ALA A 18 8.88 -24.12 11.84
N ALA A 19 9.10 -25.39 11.50
CA ALA A 19 10.41 -26.06 11.66
C ALA A 19 11.42 -25.76 10.53
N ARG A 20 10.97 -25.23 9.38
CA ARG A 20 11.81 -24.91 8.21
C ARG A 20 11.37 -23.61 7.56
N VAL A 21 12.34 -22.76 7.25
CA VAL A 21 12.14 -21.51 6.51
C VAL A 21 12.60 -21.71 5.07
N THR A 22 11.72 -21.46 4.11
CA THR A 22 12.04 -21.39 2.68
C THR A 22 11.43 -20.10 2.16
N SER A 23 12.23 -19.28 1.49
CA SER A 23 11.78 -18.00 0.94
C SER A 23 12.00 -17.96 -0.56
N LEU A 24 11.11 -17.27 -1.25
CA LEU A 24 11.19 -16.95 -2.66
C LEU A 24 10.79 -15.49 -2.81
N VAL A 25 11.62 -14.71 -3.52
CA VAL A 25 11.27 -13.35 -3.93
C VAL A 25 10.82 -13.44 -5.38
N GLY A 26 9.59 -13.02 -5.65
CA GLY A 26 9.02 -12.94 -7.00
C GLY A 26 8.81 -11.49 -7.43
N ASP A 27 8.69 -11.28 -8.74
CA ASP A 27 8.28 -10.00 -9.31
C ASP A 27 6.75 -10.00 -9.50
N ILE A 28 6.05 -9.08 -8.84
CA ILE A 28 4.59 -8.99 -8.96
C ILE A 28 4.16 -8.59 -10.36
N ALA A 29 5.02 -7.92 -11.14
CA ALA A 29 4.69 -7.44 -12.48
C ALA A 29 4.38 -8.60 -13.43
N GLN A 30 4.87 -9.82 -13.14
CA GLN A 30 4.50 -11.05 -13.86
C GLN A 30 3.00 -11.36 -13.71
N LEU A 31 2.38 -10.94 -12.61
CA LEU A 31 0.94 -11.10 -12.38
C LEU A 31 0.11 -9.98 -13.03
N SER A 32 0.75 -9.08 -13.79
CA SER A 32 0.04 -8.03 -14.52
C SER A 32 -0.58 -8.60 -15.79
N ALA A 33 -1.89 -8.46 -15.90
CA ALA A 33 -2.67 -8.81 -17.07
C ALA A 33 -3.58 -7.65 -17.43
N GLU A 34 -3.93 -7.55 -18.72
CA GLU A 34 -4.99 -6.65 -19.18
C GLU A 34 -6.32 -7.02 -18.49
N PRO A 35 -7.20 -6.03 -18.21
CA PRO A 35 -8.51 -6.32 -17.63
C PRO A 35 -9.29 -7.34 -18.48
N GLY A 36 -9.60 -8.49 -17.89
CA GLY A 36 -10.32 -9.59 -18.54
C GLY A 36 -9.44 -10.70 -19.12
N THR A 37 -8.12 -10.61 -19.02
CA THR A 37 -7.19 -11.71 -19.32
C THR A 37 -6.67 -12.38 -18.05
N GLU A 38 -6.28 -13.65 -18.17
CA GLU A 38 -5.66 -14.37 -17.04
C GLU A 38 -4.19 -13.94 -16.92
N PRO A 39 -3.70 -13.61 -15.71
CA PRO A 39 -2.30 -13.28 -15.48
C PRO A 39 -1.40 -14.51 -15.60
N ASP A 40 -0.11 -14.29 -15.89
CA ASP A 40 0.86 -15.38 -15.84
C ASP A 40 0.96 -15.97 -14.43
N PRO A 41 1.23 -17.28 -14.30
CA PRO A 41 1.37 -17.90 -13.00
C PRO A 41 2.60 -17.37 -12.26
N PRO A 42 2.56 -17.23 -10.93
CA PRO A 42 3.70 -16.74 -10.15
C PRO A 42 4.91 -17.67 -10.28
N ALA A 43 6.12 -17.14 -10.14
CA ALA A 43 7.37 -17.92 -10.17
C ALA A 43 7.36 -19.14 -9.23
N ALA A 44 6.65 -19.05 -8.10
CA ALA A 44 6.47 -20.16 -7.16
C ALA A 44 5.76 -21.37 -7.79
N GLU A 45 4.75 -21.12 -8.64
CA GLU A 45 3.95 -22.17 -9.27
C GLU A 45 4.79 -22.97 -10.27
N HIS A 46 5.64 -22.30 -11.04
CA HIS A 46 6.63 -22.94 -11.93
C HIS A 46 7.62 -23.82 -11.18
N LEU A 47 7.92 -23.49 -9.92
CA LEU A 47 8.79 -24.27 -9.05
C LEU A 47 8.02 -25.31 -8.21
N HIS A 48 6.69 -25.41 -8.41
CA HIS A 48 5.78 -26.22 -7.60
C HIS A 48 5.91 -25.95 -6.09
N LEU A 49 6.21 -24.70 -5.73
CA LEU A 49 6.35 -24.24 -4.35
C LEU A 49 5.08 -23.50 -3.91
N ARG A 50 4.67 -23.77 -2.66
CA ARG A 50 3.63 -23.02 -1.96
C ARG A 50 4.07 -22.74 -0.53
N PHE A 51 3.55 -21.67 0.04
CA PHE A 51 4.03 -21.10 1.29
C PHE A 51 2.91 -20.96 2.32
N HIS A 52 3.27 -21.12 3.59
CA HIS A 52 2.39 -20.82 4.73
C HIS A 52 2.29 -19.32 4.99
N LEU A 53 3.23 -18.52 4.48
CA LEU A 53 3.22 -17.07 4.55
C LEU A 53 3.61 -16.51 3.18
N VAL A 54 2.75 -15.67 2.62
CA VAL A 54 3.02 -14.88 1.43
C VAL A 54 2.93 -13.41 1.82
N CYS A 55 3.92 -12.60 1.44
CA CYS A 55 3.91 -11.16 1.69
C CYS A 55 3.78 -10.41 0.36
N CYS A 56 2.66 -9.73 0.17
CA CYS A 56 2.37 -8.86 -0.96
C CYS A 56 2.19 -7.43 -0.43
N VAL A 57 3.30 -6.74 -0.22
CA VAL A 57 3.34 -5.44 0.47
C VAL A 57 3.87 -4.40 -0.49
N GLY A 58 3.08 -3.36 -0.78
CA GLY A 58 3.55 -2.24 -1.60
C GLY A 58 3.61 -2.51 -3.11
N VAL A 59 2.93 -3.56 -3.59
CA VAL A 59 3.11 -4.03 -4.98
C VAL A 59 1.79 -4.35 -5.71
N LEU A 60 0.77 -4.87 -5.02
CA LEU A 60 -0.51 -5.25 -5.67
C LEU A 60 -1.22 -4.04 -6.29
N HIS A 61 -1.09 -2.88 -5.67
CA HIS A 61 -1.75 -1.64 -6.09
C HIS A 61 -1.09 -0.94 -7.27
N HIS A 62 -0.03 -1.52 -7.84
CA HIS A 62 0.62 -1.05 -9.07
C HIS A 62 0.20 -1.88 -10.30
N ILE A 63 -0.71 -2.83 -10.14
CA ILE A 63 -1.10 -3.77 -11.18
C ILE A 63 -2.41 -3.33 -11.85
N ALA A 64 -2.52 -3.50 -13.17
CA ALA A 64 -3.70 -3.13 -13.94
C ALA A 64 -4.97 -3.89 -13.52
N ALA A 65 -4.84 -5.17 -13.15
CA ALA A 65 -5.92 -6.02 -12.66
C ALA A 65 -5.64 -6.59 -11.25
N PRO A 66 -5.73 -5.79 -10.17
CA PRO A 66 -5.35 -6.20 -8.82
C PRO A 66 -6.10 -7.43 -8.31
N GLN A 67 -7.38 -7.58 -8.64
CA GLN A 67 -8.18 -8.74 -8.24
C GLN A 67 -7.70 -10.04 -8.90
N ALA A 68 -7.38 -9.99 -10.19
CA ALA A 68 -6.87 -11.15 -10.92
C ALA A 68 -5.48 -11.55 -10.39
N ALA A 69 -4.60 -10.57 -10.17
CA ALA A 69 -3.28 -10.80 -9.58
C ALA A 69 -3.37 -11.40 -8.16
N LEU A 70 -4.29 -10.91 -7.32
CA LEU A 70 -4.53 -11.47 -6.00
C LEU A 70 -4.99 -12.94 -6.08
N LEU A 71 -5.92 -13.25 -6.99
CA LEU A 71 -6.38 -14.63 -7.19
C LEU A 71 -5.25 -15.56 -7.64
N ALA A 72 -4.43 -15.13 -8.60
CA ALA A 72 -3.28 -15.88 -9.06
C ALA A 72 -2.27 -16.14 -7.94
N LEU A 73 -1.96 -15.11 -7.14
CA LEU A 73 -1.08 -15.21 -5.98
C LEU A 73 -1.61 -16.22 -4.95
N VAL A 74 -2.90 -16.17 -4.61
CA VAL A 74 -3.50 -17.09 -3.63
C VAL A 74 -3.49 -18.53 -4.14
N ARG A 75 -3.90 -18.75 -5.40
CA ARG A 75 -3.97 -20.10 -5.98
C ARG A 75 -2.58 -20.71 -6.14
N GLY A 76 -1.66 -19.97 -6.74
CA GLY A 76 -0.32 -20.44 -7.09
C GLY A 76 0.65 -20.50 -5.91
N CYS A 77 0.56 -19.57 -4.94
CA CYS A 77 1.58 -19.45 -3.88
C CYS A 77 1.10 -19.86 -2.49
N LEU A 78 -0.18 -19.74 -2.13
CA LEU A 78 -0.61 -19.85 -0.73
C LEU A 78 -1.07 -21.27 -0.39
N LEU A 79 -0.49 -21.92 0.62
CA LEU A 79 -0.99 -23.22 1.10
C LEU A 79 -2.37 -23.08 1.78
N PRO A 80 -3.20 -24.14 1.82
CA PRO A 80 -4.40 -24.15 2.64
C PRO A 80 -4.08 -23.81 4.10
N GLY A 81 -4.80 -22.84 4.68
CA GLY A 81 -4.54 -22.33 6.03
C GLY A 81 -3.31 -21.41 6.15
N GLY A 82 -2.67 -21.06 5.03
CA GLY A 82 -1.60 -20.07 4.99
C GLY A 82 -2.10 -18.64 5.19
N LEU A 83 -1.16 -17.75 5.49
CA LEU A 83 -1.40 -16.33 5.70
C LEU A 83 -0.89 -15.50 4.52
N LEU A 84 -1.71 -14.54 4.09
CA LEU A 84 -1.30 -13.48 3.18
C LEU A 84 -1.17 -12.18 3.97
N GLN A 85 0.04 -11.61 4.01
CA GLN A 85 0.24 -10.23 4.41
C GLN A 85 0.06 -9.34 3.18
N LEU A 86 -1.01 -8.52 3.17
CA LEU A 86 -1.32 -7.58 2.10
C LEU A 86 -1.13 -6.13 2.60
N ALA A 87 -0.50 -5.28 1.79
CA ALA A 87 -0.49 -3.83 2.03
C ALA A 87 -0.76 -3.05 0.73
N THR A 88 -1.74 -2.15 0.81
CA THR A 88 -2.22 -1.30 -0.29
C THR A 88 -2.43 0.12 0.22
N TYR A 89 -2.55 1.08 -0.70
CA TYR A 89 -2.95 2.42 -0.31
C TYR A 89 -4.45 2.51 0.03
N SER A 90 -4.73 3.26 1.09
CA SER A 90 -6.09 3.65 1.47
C SER A 90 -6.61 4.71 0.50
N LYS A 91 -7.75 4.44 -0.12
CA LYS A 91 -8.42 5.40 -1.00
C LYS A 91 -8.82 6.68 -0.27
N ILE A 92 -9.36 6.54 0.94
CA ILE A 92 -9.79 7.68 1.76
C ILE A 92 -8.59 8.57 2.12
N SER A 93 -7.45 7.98 2.49
CA SER A 93 -6.23 8.72 2.81
C SER A 93 -5.65 9.39 1.56
N VAL A 94 -5.49 8.63 0.46
CA VAL A 94 -4.96 9.14 -0.82
C VAL A 94 -5.75 10.33 -1.34
N GLU A 95 -7.08 10.28 -1.27
CA GLU A 95 -7.95 11.38 -1.71
C GLU A 95 -7.74 12.68 -0.92
N THR A 96 -7.15 12.64 0.28
CA THR A 96 -6.85 13.85 1.06
C THR A 96 -5.65 14.65 0.54
N TRP A 97 -4.74 14.02 -0.20
CA TRP A 97 -3.46 14.65 -0.57
C TRP A 97 -3.08 14.54 -2.04
N GLN A 98 -3.48 13.46 -2.71
CA GLN A 98 -3.07 13.18 -4.09
C GLN A 98 -3.47 14.28 -5.08
N PRO A 99 -4.67 14.90 -5.00
CA PRO A 99 -5.02 15.99 -5.91
C PRO A 99 -4.04 17.19 -5.81
N ALA A 100 -3.67 17.59 -4.60
CA ALA A 100 -2.74 18.69 -4.38
C ALA A 100 -1.32 18.34 -4.83
N ALA A 101 -0.87 17.11 -4.52
CA ALA A 101 0.41 16.60 -4.99
C ALA A 101 0.50 16.55 -6.52
N ARG A 102 -0.55 16.07 -7.21
CA ARG A 102 -0.61 16.03 -8.68
C ARG A 102 -0.56 17.41 -9.30
N LEU A 103 -1.26 18.39 -8.74
CA LEU A 103 -1.20 19.78 -9.21
C LEU A 103 0.20 20.39 -9.01
N LEU A 104 0.87 20.06 -7.92
CA LEU A 104 2.27 20.45 -7.71
C LEU A 104 3.20 19.81 -8.74
N LEU A 105 3.05 18.51 -9.00
CA LEU A 105 3.85 17.79 -9.99
C LEU A 105 3.63 18.34 -11.42
N HIS A 106 2.39 18.64 -11.80
CA HIS A 106 2.09 19.28 -13.09
C HIS A 106 2.79 20.64 -13.24
N ARG A 107 2.84 21.44 -12.17
CA ARG A 107 3.55 22.73 -12.20
C ARG A 107 5.06 22.59 -12.30
N LEU A 108 5.63 21.58 -11.65
CA LEU A 108 7.06 21.30 -11.70
C LEU A 108 7.49 20.65 -13.02
N LEU A 109 6.65 19.79 -13.60
CA LEU A 109 6.95 19.02 -14.81
C LEU A 109 5.70 18.91 -15.73
N PRO A 110 5.27 20.01 -16.38
CA PRO A 110 4.05 20.02 -17.20
C PRO A 110 4.13 19.11 -18.43
N ASP A 111 5.34 18.79 -18.90
CA ASP A 111 5.57 17.87 -20.02
C ASP A 111 5.63 16.39 -19.59
N VAL A 112 5.53 16.10 -18.29
CA VAL A 112 5.57 14.75 -17.70
C VAL A 112 4.21 14.37 -17.13
N VAL A 113 3.53 15.31 -16.48
CA VAL A 113 2.24 15.10 -15.83
C VAL A 113 1.28 16.18 -16.31
N ASP A 114 0.09 15.79 -16.76
CA ASP A 114 -0.94 16.74 -17.18
C ASP A 114 -1.68 17.39 -15.99
N PHE A 115 -2.60 18.31 -16.27
CA PHE A 115 -3.37 18.99 -15.24
C PHE A 115 -4.29 18.07 -14.41
N ALA A 116 -4.71 16.93 -14.98
CA ALA A 116 -5.49 15.92 -14.29
C ALA A 116 -4.62 15.01 -13.41
N GLY A 117 -3.28 15.15 -13.50
CA GLY A 117 -2.31 14.32 -12.80
C GLY A 117 -2.01 13.00 -13.51
N ALA A 118 -2.40 12.85 -14.78
CA ALA A 118 -2.08 11.69 -15.58
C ALA A 118 -0.65 11.81 -16.13
N LEU A 119 0.06 10.67 -16.15
CA LEU A 119 1.43 10.61 -16.65
C LEU A 119 1.43 10.64 -18.18
N LEU A 120 2.01 11.69 -18.76
CA LEU A 120 2.20 11.86 -20.21
C LEU A 120 3.41 11.07 -20.73
N ARG A 121 4.49 11.06 -19.94
CA ARG A 121 5.71 10.27 -20.20
C ARG A 121 6.44 9.99 -18.90
N GLN A 122 7.35 9.02 -18.93
CA GLN A 122 8.21 8.75 -17.79
C GLN A 122 9.21 9.89 -17.56
N PRO A 123 9.46 10.31 -16.30
CA PRO A 123 10.49 11.28 -15.98
C PRO A 123 11.89 10.65 -16.12
N SER A 124 12.82 11.43 -16.65
CA SER A 124 14.24 11.10 -16.64
C SER A 124 14.80 11.10 -15.22
N ALA A 125 15.96 10.47 -15.02
CA ALA A 125 16.62 10.47 -13.72
C ALA A 125 17.04 11.88 -13.26
N ALA A 126 17.30 12.80 -14.19
CA ALA A 126 17.63 14.19 -13.87
C ALA A 126 16.39 14.96 -13.39
N GLU A 127 15.27 14.82 -14.09
CA GLU A 127 13.97 15.42 -13.68
C GLU A 127 13.52 14.91 -12.32
N LEU A 128 13.62 13.59 -12.07
CA LEU A 128 13.28 13.01 -10.76
C LEU A 128 14.15 13.58 -9.62
N ARG A 129 15.46 13.77 -9.86
CA ARG A 129 16.34 14.43 -8.88
C ARG A 129 15.98 15.90 -8.67
N GLY A 130 15.66 16.61 -9.75
CA GLY A 130 15.25 18.01 -9.71
C GLY A 130 13.98 18.21 -8.88
N VAL A 131 12.91 17.45 -9.18
CA VAL A 131 11.65 17.49 -8.41
C VAL A 131 11.89 17.18 -6.94
N ARG A 132 12.69 16.16 -6.62
CA ARG A 132 13.00 15.85 -5.22
C ARG A 132 13.68 17.02 -4.51
N ALA A 133 14.65 17.68 -5.16
CA ALA A 133 15.33 18.83 -4.60
C ALA A 133 14.37 20.01 -4.37
N GLU A 134 13.48 20.29 -5.33
CA GLU A 134 12.45 21.33 -5.20
C GLU A 134 11.49 21.04 -4.05
N LEU A 135 10.99 19.81 -3.93
CA LEU A 135 10.11 19.41 -2.82
C LEU A 135 10.79 19.57 -1.46
N PHE A 136 12.08 19.22 -1.34
CA PHE A 136 12.86 19.47 -0.13
C PHE A 136 13.00 20.97 0.17
N ALA A 137 13.25 21.78 -0.85
CA ALA A 137 13.37 23.23 -0.69
C ALA A 137 12.03 23.81 -0.23
N MET A 138 10.92 23.50 -0.91
CA MET A 138 9.57 23.96 -0.55
C MET A 138 9.21 23.60 0.90
N ALA A 139 9.41 22.35 1.30
CA ALA A 139 9.11 21.90 2.67
C ALA A 139 9.97 22.60 3.74
N SER A 140 11.22 22.92 3.40
CA SER A 140 12.14 23.62 4.32
C SER A 140 11.78 25.10 4.51
N HIS A 141 11.03 25.70 3.57
CA HIS A 141 10.58 27.09 3.61
C HIS A 141 9.13 27.26 4.13
N ALA A 142 8.53 26.20 4.69
CA ALA A 142 7.15 26.17 5.22
C ALA A 142 6.89 27.09 6.45
N GLY A 143 7.72 28.10 6.66
CA GLY A 143 7.80 28.87 7.90
C GLY A 143 6.73 29.92 8.11
N ARG A 144 6.10 30.51 7.08
CA ARG A 144 5.13 31.61 7.26
C ARG A 144 4.16 31.69 6.07
N ALA A 145 2.86 31.55 6.33
CA ALA A 145 1.72 31.51 5.40
C ALA A 145 1.38 30.13 4.83
N ALA A 146 0.08 29.94 4.57
CA ALA A 146 -0.54 28.73 4.04
C ALA A 146 -0.14 28.49 2.58
N ASP A 147 1.14 28.17 2.36
CA ASP A 147 1.61 27.71 1.06
C ASP A 147 1.21 26.24 0.90
N ALA A 148 0.19 26.01 0.07
CA ALA A 148 -0.34 24.69 -0.24
C ALA A 148 0.73 23.77 -0.86
N ASP A 149 1.74 24.34 -1.52
CA ASP A 149 2.83 23.59 -2.13
C ASP A 149 3.81 23.12 -1.07
N ALA A 150 4.19 24.00 -0.15
CA ALA A 150 5.04 23.65 0.98
C ALA A 150 4.38 22.59 1.87
N ALA A 151 3.05 22.68 2.08
CA ALA A 151 2.29 21.66 2.81
C ALA A 151 2.28 20.31 2.07
N SER A 152 2.02 20.31 0.75
CA SER A 152 2.03 19.11 -0.08
C SER A 152 3.42 18.47 -0.12
N ALA A 153 4.46 19.28 -0.29
CA ALA A 153 5.85 18.83 -0.27
C ALA A 153 6.23 18.25 1.10
N GLY A 154 5.85 18.92 2.19
CA GLY A 154 6.06 18.43 3.55
C GLY A 154 5.38 17.09 3.83
N LEU A 155 4.17 16.88 3.28
CA LEU A 155 3.48 15.61 3.36
C LEU A 155 4.17 14.51 2.53
N LEU A 156 4.57 14.81 1.30
CA LEU A 156 5.28 13.84 0.44
C LEU A 156 6.59 13.35 1.06
N LEU A 157 7.27 14.19 1.84
CA LEU A 157 8.48 13.83 2.59
C LEU A 157 8.22 12.88 3.78
N ARG A 158 6.98 12.63 4.17
CA ARG A 158 6.63 11.66 5.22
C ARG A 158 6.61 10.21 4.71
N PHE A 159 6.52 10.00 3.41
CA PHE A 159 6.55 8.67 2.79
C PHE A 159 7.98 8.14 2.71
N GLU A 160 8.21 6.90 3.14
CA GLU A 160 9.54 6.30 3.13
C GLU A 160 10.02 6.04 1.69
N GLU A 161 9.07 5.77 0.79
CA GLU A 161 9.25 5.56 -0.65
C GLU A 161 9.92 6.76 -1.32
N PHE A 162 9.67 7.98 -0.83
CA PHE A 162 10.24 9.21 -1.37
C PHE A 162 11.78 9.21 -1.41
N PHE A 163 12.42 8.48 -0.49
CA PHE A 163 13.86 8.56 -0.30
C PHE A 163 14.65 7.62 -1.23
N CYS A 164 14.00 6.63 -1.86
CA CYS A 164 14.63 5.75 -2.85
C CYS A 164 14.18 6.11 -4.28
N ALA A 165 15.03 5.81 -5.28
CA ALA A 165 14.73 6.21 -6.66
C ALA A 165 13.50 5.49 -7.25
N GLY A 166 13.38 4.19 -6.99
CA GLY A 166 12.21 3.39 -7.41
C GLY A 166 10.93 3.84 -6.70
N GLY A 167 10.94 3.83 -5.38
CA GLY A 167 9.77 4.23 -4.59
C GLY A 167 9.34 5.68 -4.83
N CYS A 168 10.26 6.61 -5.07
CA CYS A 168 9.88 7.99 -5.40
C CYS A 168 9.20 8.07 -6.77
N ARG A 169 9.63 7.25 -7.73
CA ARG A 169 8.92 7.12 -9.01
C ARG A 169 7.54 6.52 -8.81
N ASP A 170 7.42 5.48 -7.99
CA ASP A 170 6.15 4.80 -7.75
C ASP A 170 5.16 5.70 -7.00
N LEU A 171 5.63 6.44 -5.98
CA LEU A 171 4.82 7.37 -5.20
C LEU A 171 4.30 8.56 -6.04
N LEU A 172 5.12 9.09 -6.96
CA LEU A 172 4.82 10.34 -7.65
C LEU A 172 4.28 10.15 -9.08
N PHE A 173 4.64 9.06 -9.74
CA PHE A 173 4.47 8.92 -11.20
C PHE A 173 3.93 7.55 -11.62
N HIS A 174 3.39 6.73 -10.72
CA HIS A 174 2.92 5.40 -11.12
C HIS A 174 1.57 5.46 -11.87
N PRO A 175 1.49 4.98 -13.13
CA PRO A 175 0.29 5.13 -13.96
C PRO A 175 -0.90 4.27 -13.50
N HIS A 176 -0.63 3.16 -12.81
CA HIS A 176 -1.66 2.21 -12.35
C HIS A 176 -1.84 2.21 -10.83
N GLU A 177 -1.49 3.29 -10.14
CA GLU A 177 -1.70 3.39 -8.70
C GLU A 177 -3.20 3.27 -8.37
N THR A 178 -3.59 2.15 -7.78
CA THR A 178 -4.96 1.89 -7.35
C THR A 178 -5.05 1.94 -5.84
N ALA A 179 -5.87 2.83 -5.30
CA ALA A 179 -6.17 2.85 -3.87
C ALA A 179 -7.50 2.14 -3.59
N PHE A 180 -7.61 1.52 -2.42
CA PHE A 180 -8.79 0.77 -2.02
C PHE A 180 -9.37 1.32 -0.73
N THR A 181 -10.69 1.34 -0.64
CA THR A 181 -11.40 1.37 0.63
C THR A 181 -11.28 0.01 1.31
N LEU A 182 -11.41 0.00 2.62
CA LEU A 182 -11.47 -1.25 3.38
C LEU A 182 -12.67 -2.14 3.01
N LEU A 183 -13.75 -1.58 2.48
CA LEU A 183 -14.89 -2.34 1.95
C LEU A 183 -14.55 -3.02 0.62
N GLU A 184 -13.88 -2.30 -0.30
CA GLU A 184 -13.38 -2.90 -1.53
C GLU A 184 -12.39 -4.03 -1.21
N LEU A 185 -11.45 -3.82 -0.28
CA LEU A 185 -10.53 -4.89 0.16
C LEU A 185 -11.27 -6.09 0.77
N ARG A 186 -12.30 -5.87 1.60
CA ARG A 186 -13.12 -6.95 2.15
C ARG A 186 -13.70 -7.82 1.04
N ASP A 187 -14.27 -7.20 0.03
CA ASP A 187 -14.94 -7.90 -1.07
C ASP A 187 -13.93 -8.62 -1.96
N MET A 188 -12.79 -8.00 -2.24
CA MET A 188 -11.67 -8.60 -2.98
C MET A 188 -11.10 -9.84 -2.29
N LEU A 189 -10.87 -9.74 -0.97
CA LEU A 189 -10.37 -10.85 -0.15
C LEU A 189 -11.38 -12.00 -0.11
N ALA A 190 -12.67 -11.69 0.09
CA ALA A 190 -13.72 -12.70 0.10
C ALA A 190 -13.83 -13.43 -1.25
N ALA A 191 -13.72 -12.71 -2.38
CA ALA A 191 -13.71 -13.29 -3.71
C ALA A 191 -12.48 -14.21 -3.95
N ALA A 192 -11.37 -13.95 -3.26
CA ALA A 192 -10.18 -14.80 -3.24
C ALA A 192 -10.23 -15.93 -2.19
N GLN A 193 -11.38 -16.15 -1.54
CA GLN A 193 -11.57 -17.13 -0.45
C GLN A 193 -10.64 -16.88 0.75
N LEU A 194 -10.23 -15.64 0.96
CA LEU A 194 -9.46 -15.20 2.12
C LEU A 194 -10.38 -14.60 3.18
N GLN A 195 -10.02 -14.80 4.44
CA GLN A 195 -10.67 -14.15 5.57
C GLN A 195 -9.67 -13.21 6.26
N PRO A 196 -10.05 -11.95 6.54
CA PRO A 196 -9.23 -11.07 7.35
C PRO A 196 -9.02 -11.67 8.74
N VAL A 197 -7.76 -11.70 9.20
CA VAL A 197 -7.40 -12.18 10.55
C VAL A 197 -6.87 -11.07 11.45
N GLY A 198 -6.66 -9.87 10.91
CA GLY A 198 -6.21 -8.71 11.65
C GLY A 198 -5.68 -7.59 10.74
N VAL A 199 -5.40 -6.45 11.35
CA VAL A 199 -4.80 -5.27 10.70
C VAL A 199 -3.54 -4.86 11.48
N PHE A 200 -2.49 -4.48 10.74
CA PHE A 200 -1.19 -4.14 11.29
C PHE A 200 -0.83 -2.68 11.01
N PHE A 201 -0.24 -2.01 12.01
CA PHE A 201 0.27 -0.66 11.89
C PHE A 201 1.79 -0.61 12.07
N SER A 202 2.43 0.35 11.41
CA SER A 202 3.89 0.46 11.35
C SER A 202 4.54 0.94 12.66
N SER A 203 3.76 1.43 13.62
CA SER A 203 4.25 1.85 14.94
C SER A 203 3.31 1.42 16.06
N LEU A 204 3.88 1.21 17.25
CA LEU A 204 3.12 0.85 18.45
C LEU A 204 2.13 1.94 18.86
N GLU A 205 2.47 3.21 18.66
CA GLU A 205 1.60 4.33 19.01
C GLU A 205 0.40 4.41 18.07
N LYS A 206 0.63 4.36 16.75
CA LYS A 206 -0.45 4.31 15.75
C LYS A 206 -1.35 3.11 16.02
N ASP A 207 -0.76 1.94 16.27
CA ASP A 207 -1.51 0.74 16.60
C ASP A 207 -2.39 0.93 17.83
N ARG A 208 -1.84 1.42 18.95
CA ARG A 208 -2.61 1.63 20.19
C ARG A 208 -3.80 2.57 19.99
N LEU A 209 -3.59 3.68 19.29
CA LEU A 209 -4.64 4.66 18.99
C LEU A 209 -5.70 4.05 18.08
N ALA A 210 -5.30 3.45 16.95
CA ALA A 210 -6.21 2.83 16.00
C ALA A 210 -7.04 1.71 16.64
N ARG A 211 -6.41 0.84 17.44
CA ARG A 211 -7.11 -0.23 18.16
C ARG A 211 -8.12 0.29 19.18
N ARG A 212 -7.86 1.45 19.78
CA ARG A 212 -8.82 2.12 20.67
C ARG A 212 -9.97 2.69 19.85
N ALA A 213 -9.69 3.42 18.78
CA ALA A 213 -10.71 3.97 17.88
C ALA A 213 -11.65 2.88 17.33
N TYR A 214 -11.11 1.69 17.01
CA TYR A 214 -11.91 0.52 16.60
C TYR A 214 -12.90 0.06 17.67
N ARG A 215 -12.48 0.00 18.94
CA ARG A 215 -13.38 -0.35 20.05
C ARG A 215 -14.42 0.72 20.29
N ASP A 216 -14.01 1.99 20.24
CA ASP A 216 -14.90 3.14 20.40
C ASP A 216 -15.92 3.24 19.24
N ALA A 217 -15.57 2.71 18.07
CA ALA A 217 -16.47 2.53 16.94
C ALA A 217 -17.44 1.34 17.10
N GLY A 218 -17.40 0.60 18.21
CA GLY A 218 -18.27 -0.54 18.50
C GLY A 218 -17.74 -1.91 18.07
N GLY A 219 -16.44 -2.03 17.80
CA GLY A 219 -15.80 -3.31 17.48
C GLY A 219 -15.65 -4.21 18.71
N THR A 220 -16.13 -5.45 18.62
CA THR A 220 -16.18 -6.41 19.74
C THR A 220 -15.29 -7.64 19.54
N ASP A 221 -14.81 -7.88 18.33
CA ASP A 221 -13.97 -9.03 18.02
C ASP A 221 -12.53 -8.83 18.52
N ALA A 222 -11.96 -9.86 19.15
CA ALA A 222 -10.66 -9.77 19.81
C ALA A 222 -9.51 -9.51 18.82
N ALA A 223 -9.63 -10.05 17.60
CA ALA A 223 -8.64 -9.89 16.53
C ALA A 223 -8.67 -8.49 15.88
N GLN A 224 -9.80 -7.79 16.00
CA GLN A 224 -10.09 -6.53 15.29
C GLN A 224 -9.89 -6.70 13.78
N ALA A 225 -10.58 -7.68 13.19
CA ALA A 225 -10.47 -8.08 11.80
C ALA A 225 -11.64 -7.62 10.93
N ASP A 226 -12.70 -7.02 11.50
CA ASP A 226 -13.83 -6.49 10.73
C ASP A 226 -13.42 -5.24 9.95
N LEU A 227 -13.19 -5.42 8.64
CA LEU A 227 -12.81 -4.34 7.74
C LEU A 227 -13.92 -3.29 7.57
N ALA A 228 -15.20 -3.65 7.75
CA ALA A 228 -16.28 -2.67 7.72
C ALA A 228 -16.25 -1.77 8.95
N ARG A 229 -15.85 -2.30 10.12
CA ARG A 229 -15.62 -1.51 11.32
C ARG A 229 -14.42 -0.59 11.17
N TRP A 230 -13.31 -1.09 10.63
CA TRP A 230 -12.14 -0.27 10.32
C TRP A 230 -12.47 0.84 9.30
N HIS A 231 -13.34 0.58 8.32
CA HIS A 231 -13.79 1.60 7.39
C HIS A 231 -14.51 2.76 8.09
N GLN A 232 -15.32 2.46 9.11
CA GLN A 232 -15.96 3.50 9.92
C GLN A 232 -14.97 4.32 10.75
N VAL A 233 -13.89 3.68 11.23
CA VAL A 233 -12.79 4.39 11.92
C VAL A 233 -12.12 5.36 10.95
N GLU A 234 -11.75 4.88 9.76
CA GLU A 234 -11.09 5.66 8.72
C GLU A 234 -11.93 6.84 8.23
N LEU A 235 -13.25 6.68 8.10
CA LEU A 235 -14.15 7.78 7.75
C LEU A 235 -14.15 8.92 8.78
N ARG A 236 -13.90 8.61 10.06
CA ARG A 236 -13.80 9.60 11.14
C ARG A 236 -12.39 10.19 11.24
N GLU A 237 -11.37 9.36 11.03
CA GLU A 237 -9.96 9.70 11.13
C GLU A 237 -9.24 9.30 9.83
N ARG A 238 -9.28 10.18 8.82
CA ARG A 238 -8.77 9.86 7.47
C ARG A 238 -7.28 9.52 7.40
N GLU A 239 -6.52 9.95 8.41
CA GLU A 239 -5.08 9.64 8.54
C GLU A 239 -4.80 8.30 9.25
N THR A 240 -5.81 7.54 9.70
CA THR A 240 -5.58 6.25 10.40
C THR A 240 -4.66 5.31 9.59
N PHE A 241 -4.83 5.30 8.27
CA PHE A 241 -4.06 4.45 7.33
C PHE A 241 -3.05 5.24 6.47
N GLY A 242 -2.83 6.54 6.77
CA GLY A 242 -1.84 7.41 6.12
C GLY A 242 -0.60 7.69 6.96
#